data_AF-A0A6I3U8I8-F1
#
_entry.id   AF-A0A6I3U8I8-F1
#
_cell.length_a   1.000
_cell.length_b   1.000
_cell.length_c   1.000
_cell.angle_alpha   90.00
_cell.angle_beta   90.00
_cell.angle_gamma   90.00
#
_symmetry.space_group_name_H-M   'P 1'
#
loop_
_entity.id
_entity.type
_entity.pdbx_description
1 polymer ?
#
loop_
_entity_poly.entity_id
_entity_poly.type
_entity_poly.pdbx_seq_one_letter_code
_entity_poly.pdbx_strand_id
1 'polypeptide(L)' 'MAILESMPDGILYSNILLKLYLRSLKNNGKLMFNDRIPYNAQMLSTITRQPVAVVEKSVGIFKEMGLIEVLDNGAIYMLD' A
#
# COMPACT_ATOMS: atom_id res chain seq x y z
N MET A 1 -5.71 -7.25 10.61
CA MET A 1 -4.48 -6.70 11.24
C MET A 1 -3.72 -7.73 12.06
N ALA A 2 -4.33 -8.45 13.02
CA ALA A 2 -3.61 -9.39 13.90
C ALA A 2 -2.66 -10.40 13.19
N ILE A 3 -3.07 -10.94 12.04
CA ILE A 3 -2.22 -11.84 11.22
C ILE A 3 -1.00 -11.09 10.67
N LEU A 4 -1.20 -9.92 10.07
CA LEU A 4 -0.12 -9.10 9.53
C LEU A 4 0.86 -8.66 10.62
N GLU A 5 0.35 -8.24 11.78
CA GLU A 5 1.15 -7.83 12.93
C GLU A 5 1.99 -8.97 13.54
N SER A 6 1.54 -10.21 13.40
CA SER A 6 2.27 -11.39 13.88
C SER A 6 3.47 -11.79 13.00
N MET A 7 3.59 -11.23 11.80
CA MET A 7 4.73 -11.48 10.90
C MET A 7 6.01 -10.82 11.45
N PRO A 8 7.21 -11.28 11.03
CA PRO A 8 8.43 -10.50 11.20
C PRO A 8 8.25 -9.11 10.57
N ASP A 9 8.58 -8.06 11.32
CA ASP A 9 8.29 -6.66 10.95
C ASP A 9 6.81 -6.34 10.74
N GLY A 10 5.88 -7.14 11.28
CA GLY A 10 4.44 -7.00 11.08
C GLY A 10 3.86 -5.64 11.48
N ILE A 11 4.41 -5.03 12.55
CA ILE A 11 4.05 -3.67 12.97
C ILE A 11 4.44 -2.62 11.91
N LEU A 12 5.59 -2.79 11.26
CA LEU A 12 6.06 -1.94 10.18
C LEU A 12 5.10 -2.03 8.98
N TYR A 13 4.78 -3.26 8.55
CA TYR A 13 3.86 -3.49 7.43
C TYR A 13 2.46 -2.98 7.74
N SER A 14 1.98 -3.15 8.97
CA SER A 14 0.68 -2.62 9.40
C SER A 14 0.64 -1.09 9.38
N ASN A 15 1.73 -0.42 9.76
CA ASN A 15 1.83 1.04 9.65
C ASN A 15 1.83 1.53 8.20
N ILE A 16 2.53 0.81 7.30
CA ILE A 16 2.51 1.09 5.86
C ILE A 16 1.09 0.95 5.34
N LEU A 17 0.44 -0.19 5.60
CA LEU A 17 -0.92 -0.49 5.14
C LEU A 17 -1.93 0.59 5.59
N LEU A 18 -1.89 0.98 6.87
CA LEU A 18 -2.76 2.03 7.40
C LEU A 18 -2.59 3.37 6.67
N LYS A 19 -1.34 3.77 6.38
CA LYS A 19 -1.07 4.99 5.61
C LYS A 19 -1.61 4.90 4.18
N LEU A 20 -1.52 3.73 3.56
CA LEU A 20 -2.08 3.49 2.22
C LEU A 20 -3.60 3.58 2.22
N TYR A 21 -4.27 2.94 3.18
CA TYR A 21 -5.73 3.06 3.34
C TYR A 21 -6.16 4.53 3.47
N LEU A 22 -5.56 5.26 4.41
CA LEU A 22 -5.86 6.69 4.62
C LEU A 22 -5.62 7.53 3.36
N ARG A 23 -4.57 7.22 2.59
CA ARG A 23 -4.27 7.92 1.35
C ARG A 23 -5.32 7.63 0.27
N SER A 24 -5.75 6.38 0.17
CA SER A 24 -6.71 5.91 -0.83
C SER A 24 -8.12 6.49 -0.68
N LEU A 25 -8.49 6.93 0.54
CA LEU A 25 -9.78 7.56 0.83
C LEU A 25 -10.04 8.81 -0.04
N LYS A 26 -8.98 9.51 -0.46
CA LYS A 26 -9.09 10.68 -1.35
C LYS A 26 -9.54 10.32 -2.77
N ASN A 27 -9.45 9.05 -3.12
CA ASN A 27 -9.54 8.53 -4.48
C ASN A 27 -10.40 7.27 -4.55
N ASN A 28 -11.43 7.20 -3.69
CA ASN A 28 -12.40 6.10 -3.65
C ASN A 28 -11.73 4.72 -3.55
N GLY A 29 -10.68 4.60 -2.73
CA GLY A 29 -9.93 3.35 -2.53
C GLY A 29 -8.74 3.17 -3.47
N LYS A 30 -8.52 4.07 -4.44
CA LYS A 30 -7.36 3.99 -5.35
C LYS A 30 -6.16 4.80 -4.84
N LEU A 31 -4.97 4.29 -5.05
CA LEU A 31 -3.72 4.99 -4.77
C LEU A 31 -3.28 5.83 -5.98
N MET A 32 -3.74 7.09 -6.03
CA MET A 32 -3.51 8.01 -7.15
C MET A 32 -2.89 9.34 -6.68
N PHE A 33 -2.00 9.88 -7.50
CA PHE A 33 -1.49 11.25 -7.41
C PHE A 33 -2.32 12.17 -8.31
N ASN A 34 -2.89 13.22 -7.72
CA ASN A 34 -3.75 14.21 -8.39
C ASN A 34 -4.82 13.55 -9.29
N ASP A 35 -5.40 12.45 -8.82
CA ASP A 35 -6.46 11.68 -9.49
C ASP A 35 -6.11 11.12 -10.88
N ARG A 36 -4.82 11.15 -11.25
CA ARG A 36 -4.36 10.87 -12.63
C ARG A 36 -3.26 9.84 -12.72
N ILE A 37 -2.27 9.93 -11.84
CA ILE A 37 -1.06 9.12 -11.94
C ILE A 37 -1.10 8.06 -10.82
N PRO A 38 -1.12 6.75 -11.14
CA PRO A 38 -0.94 5.69 -10.15
C PRO A 38 0.32 5.89 -9.30
N TYR A 39 0.23 5.68 -7.99
CA TYR A 39 1.43 5.71 -7.15
C TYR A 39 2.35 4.52 -7.47
N ASN A 40 3.63 4.80 -7.69
CA ASN A 40 4.68 3.79 -7.77
C ASN A 40 5.42 3.64 -6.42
N ALA A 41 6.33 2.67 -6.34
CA ALA A 41 7.06 2.37 -5.10
C ALA A 41 7.85 3.57 -4.56
N GLN A 42 8.51 4.39 -5.40
CA GLN A 42 9.21 5.61 -4.97
C GLN A 42 8.28 6.67 -4.38
N MET A 43 7.09 6.86 -4.96
CA MET A 43 6.12 7.79 -4.40
C MET A 43 5.59 7.28 -3.06
N LEU A 44 5.27 5.98 -2.98
CA LEU A 44 4.81 5.34 -1.75
C LEU A 44 5.89 5.32 -0.66
N SER A 45 7.17 5.20 -1.00
CA SER A 45 8.28 5.28 -0.03
C SER A 45 8.34 6.64 0.66
N THR A 46 8.09 7.71 -0.09
CA THR A 46 8.02 9.08 0.44
C THR A 46 6.82 9.26 1.37
N ILE A 47 5.66 8.71 1.01
CA ILE A 47 4.42 8.81 1.80
C ILE A 47 4.53 7.99 3.10
N THR A 48 5.05 6.78 2.99
CA THR A 48 5.15 5.83 4.10
C THR A 48 6.34 6.13 5.02
N ARG A 49 7.33 6.89 4.51
CA ARG A 49 8.63 7.16 5.15
C ARG A 49 9.41 5.88 5.41
N GLN A 50 9.40 5.00 4.43
CA GLN A 50 10.09 3.72 4.47
C GLN A 50 10.97 3.55 3.24
N PRO A 51 12.02 2.72 3.29
CA PRO A 51 12.83 2.41 2.10
C PRO A 51 11.98 1.83 0.97
N VAL A 52 12.33 2.12 -0.28
CA VAL A 52 11.59 1.63 -1.47
C VAL A 52 11.46 0.11 -1.44
N ALA A 53 12.55 -0.61 -1.14
CA ALA A 53 12.55 -2.08 -1.06
C ALA A 53 11.58 -2.62 0.01
N VAL A 54 11.41 -1.92 1.13
CA VAL A 54 10.44 -2.28 2.18
C VAL A 54 9.02 -2.08 1.66
N VAL A 55 8.77 -1.00 0.93
CA VAL A 55 7.45 -0.74 0.32
C VAL A 55 7.12 -1.77 -0.74
N GLU A 56 8.04 -2.11 -1.64
CA GLU A 56 7.83 -3.15 -2.66
C GLU A 56 7.48 -4.49 -2.02
N LYS A 57 8.25 -4.90 -0.99
CA LYS A 57 7.95 -6.10 -0.21
C LYS A 57 6.57 -6.04 0.43
N SER A 58 6.21 -4.90 1.03
CA SER A 58 4.92 -4.70 1.69
C SER A 58 3.76 -4.81 0.72
N VAL A 59 3.85 -4.15 -0.45
CA VAL A 59 2.85 -4.24 -1.53
C VAL A 59 2.68 -5.68 -1.99
N GLY A 60 3.79 -6.44 -2.13
CA GLY A 60 3.74 -7.87 -2.42
C GLY A 60 2.96 -8.66 -1.37
N ILE A 61 3.29 -8.48 -0.08
CA ILE A 61 2.58 -9.13 1.04
C ILE A 61 1.09 -8.78 1.02
N PHE A 62 0.74 -7.51 0.82
CA PHE A 62 -0.66 -7.09 0.80
C PHE A 62 -1.43 -7.70 -0.35
N LYS A 63 -0.80 -7.85 -1.51
CA LYS A 63 -1.40 -8.53 -2.68
C LYS A 63 -1.62 -10.01 -2.40
N GLU A 64 -0.62 -10.70 -1.85
CA GLU A 64 -0.72 -12.12 -1.49
C GLU A 64 -1.79 -12.39 -0.43
N MET A 65 -1.98 -11.45 0.50
CA MET A 65 -3.01 -11.51 1.53
C MET A 65 -4.40 -11.05 1.05
N GLY A 66 -4.54 -10.59 -0.20
CA GLY A 66 -5.82 -10.09 -0.73
C GLY A 66 -6.28 -8.76 -0.14
N LEU A 67 -5.37 -7.96 0.40
CA LEU A 67 -5.66 -6.64 1.00
C LEU A 67 -5.61 -5.50 -0.05
N ILE A 68 -5.01 -5.77 -1.21
CA ILE A 68 -4.97 -4.85 -2.34
C ILE A 68 -5.17 -5.60 -3.66
N GLU A 69 -5.61 -4.88 -4.67
CA GLU A 69 -5.62 -5.30 -6.07
C GLU A 69 -4.78 -4.34 -6.91
N VAL A 70 -4.02 -4.85 -7.88
CA VAL A 70 -3.32 -4.01 -8.86
C VAL A 70 -4.10 -4.08 -10.16
N LEU A 71 -4.71 -2.96 -10.55
CA LEU A 71 -5.52 -2.84 -11.75
C LEU A 71 -4.65 -2.83 -13.02
N ASP A 72 -5.25 -3.06 -14.18
CA ASP A 72 -4.55 -3.11 -15.47
C ASP A 72 -3.78 -1.81 -15.82
N ASN A 73 -4.24 -0.68 -15.30
CA ASN A 73 -3.58 0.62 -15.47
C ASN A 73 -2.44 0.86 -14.47
N GLY A 74 -2.08 -0.15 -13.66
CA GLY A 74 -1.05 -0.07 -12.62
C GLY A 74 -1.50 0.61 -11.32
N ALA A 75 -2.75 1.07 -11.23
CA ALA A 75 -3.28 1.63 -9.99
C ALA A 75 -3.47 0.53 -8.95
N ILE A 76 -3.02 0.80 -7.73
CA ILE A 76 -3.30 -0.06 -6.58
C ILE A 76 -4.65 0.36 -6.01
N TYR A 77 -5.57 -0.59 -5.89
CA TYR A 77 -6.84 -0.47 -5.20
C TYR A 77 -6.74 -1.14 -3.84
N MET A 78 -7.12 -0.42 -2.78
CA MET A 78 -7.20 -0.97 -1.44
C MET A 78 -8.49 -1.77 -1.31
N LEU A 79 -8.40 -3.03 -0.91
CA LEU A 79 -9.54 -3.89 -0.63
C LEU A 79 -9.85 -3.74 0.87
N ASP A 80 -11.13 -3.51 1.19
CA ASP A 80 -11.70 -3.13 2.51
C ASP A 80 -11.46 -1.67 2.96
#